data_AF-A0AAJ1HV27-F1
#
_entry.id   AF-A0AAJ1HV27-F1
#
_cell.length_a   1.000
_cell.length_b   1.000
_cell.length_c   1.000
_cell.angle_alpha   90.00
_cell.angle_beta   90.00
_cell.angle_gamma   90.00
#
_symmetry.space_group_name_H-M   'P 1'
#
loop_
_entity.id
_entity.type
_entity.pdbx_description
1 polymer ?
#
loop_
_entity_poly.entity_id
_entity_poly.type
_entity_poly.pdbx_seq_one_letter_code
_entity_poly.pdbx_strand_id
1 'polypeptide(L)'
;MKKQLAMSLLFASTYFLQGCYAQENSDINILSRQEINDPDFISDWLRSHKHIDQTMAKRLFEHGMKEKQRKAWSSASKYFGESMIRYPRPETLSAYMDVKLQMLAMVRKREGDIQEKLPLDMNYALKLYRSALSANMVLGTLSEEEKTRIENHVSCLQAYAAAGRPDMDCEPLHWYYNAAR
;
A
#
# COMPACT_ATOMS: atom_id res chain seq x y z
N MET A 1 -66.07 17.50 13.57
CA MET A 1 -66.57 18.17 12.35
C MET A 1 -65.49 19.10 11.80
N LYS A 2 -65.39 19.16 10.47
CA LYS A 2 -64.37 19.84 9.65
C LYS A 2 -64.38 21.38 9.75
N LYS A 3 -63.20 21.99 9.56
CA LYS A 3 -62.83 23.12 8.65
C LYS A 3 -61.66 23.93 9.28
N GLN A 4 -60.43 23.97 8.72
CA GLN A 4 -59.94 24.76 7.55
C GLN A 4 -60.23 26.27 7.73
N LEU A 5 -59.34 27.27 7.57
CA LEU A 5 -58.13 27.55 6.77
C LEU A 5 -57.27 28.59 7.56
N ALA A 6 -55.93 28.57 7.59
CA ALA A 6 -54.94 28.99 6.57
C ALA A 6 -55.06 30.46 6.07
N MET A 7 -54.04 31.29 6.37
CA MET A 7 -53.34 32.28 5.50
C MET A 7 -52.71 33.40 6.37
N SER A 8 -51.38 33.54 6.50
CA SER A 8 -50.32 33.90 5.53
C SER A 8 -49.96 35.39 5.63
N LEU A 9 -48.74 35.69 6.11
CA LEU A 9 -47.88 36.86 5.78
C LEU A 9 -46.46 36.48 6.24
N LEU A 10 -45.60 35.83 5.45
CA LEU A 10 -44.75 36.30 4.35
C LEU A 10 -43.55 37.20 4.74
N PHE A 11 -42.36 36.68 4.34
CA PHE A 11 -41.08 37.30 3.98
C PHE A 11 -40.20 37.98 5.04
N ALA A 12 -39.00 37.40 5.29
CA ALA A 12 -37.73 37.85 4.70
C ALA A 12 -36.52 37.35 5.53
N SER A 13 -35.53 36.75 4.84
CA SER A 13 -34.12 36.44 5.20
C SER A 13 -33.73 35.03 4.73
N THR A 14 -33.80 34.73 3.43
CA THR A 14 -32.66 34.87 2.49
C THR A 14 -31.27 34.72 3.11
N TYR A 15 -30.72 33.52 2.87
CA TYR A 15 -29.32 33.21 2.57
C TYR A 15 -28.26 33.51 3.63
N PHE A 16 -27.99 32.55 4.49
CA PHE A 16 -26.62 32.15 4.85
C PHE A 16 -26.58 30.65 5.18
N LEU A 17 -26.88 29.82 4.17
CA LEU A 17 -26.24 28.50 4.13
C LEU A 17 -24.80 28.77 3.70
N GLN A 18 -23.94 29.08 4.67
CA GLN A 18 -22.52 28.80 4.51
C GLN A 18 -22.41 27.29 4.39
N GLY A 19 -22.55 26.80 3.16
CA GLY A 19 -21.93 25.57 2.78
C GLY A 19 -20.46 25.74 3.10
N CYS A 20 -20.02 25.13 4.20
CA CYS A 20 -18.67 24.59 4.25
C CYS A 20 -18.62 23.56 3.11
N TYR A 21 -18.41 24.04 1.89
CA TYR A 21 -17.62 23.30 0.94
C TYR A 21 -16.27 23.17 1.65
N ALA A 22 -16.14 22.11 2.45
CA ALA A 22 -14.86 21.46 2.60
C ALA A 22 -14.42 21.28 1.15
N GLN A 23 -13.51 22.14 0.72
CA GLN A 23 -12.75 21.91 -0.48
C GLN A 23 -12.10 20.56 -0.22
N GLU A 24 -12.71 19.52 -0.76
CA GLU A 24 -12.11 18.23 -0.90
C GLU A 24 -10.85 18.56 -1.69
N ASN A 25 -9.75 18.74 -0.96
CA ASN A 25 -8.43 18.77 -1.54
C ASN A 25 -8.32 17.38 -2.16
N SER A 26 -8.78 17.26 -3.41
CA SER A 26 -8.49 16.13 -4.25
C SER A 26 -7.01 15.90 -4.08
N ASP A 27 -6.64 14.75 -3.55
CA ASP A 27 -5.27 14.39 -3.28
C ASP A 27 -4.46 14.46 -4.59
N ILE A 28 -3.88 15.62 -4.89
CA ILE A 28 -3.16 15.91 -6.14
C ILE A 28 -1.90 15.02 -6.27
N ASN A 29 -1.56 14.25 -5.23
CA ASN A 29 -0.33 13.48 -5.14
C ASN A 29 -0.56 12.02 -4.71
N ILE A 30 -1.65 11.37 -5.15
CA ILE A 30 -1.78 9.91 -5.01
C ILE A 30 -1.12 9.22 -6.21
N LEU A 31 -0.13 8.38 -5.91
CA LEU A 31 0.53 7.51 -6.88
C LEU A 31 -0.36 6.35 -7.28
N SER A 32 -0.37 6.03 -8.56
CA SER A 32 -0.98 4.82 -9.11
C SER A 32 -0.18 3.58 -8.72
N ARG A 33 -0.81 2.41 -8.85
CA ARG A 33 -0.11 1.13 -8.64
C ARG A 33 1.03 0.91 -9.64
N GLN A 34 0.91 1.43 -10.86
CA GLN A 34 1.96 1.26 -11.87
C GLN A 34 3.20 2.04 -11.47
N GLU A 35 3.03 3.31 -11.06
CA GLU A 35 4.09 4.18 -10.56
C GLU A 35 4.79 3.59 -9.33
N ILE A 36 4.05 3.04 -8.38
CA ILE A 36 4.63 2.39 -7.18
C ILE A 36 5.52 1.18 -7.53
N ASN A 37 5.25 0.48 -8.63
CA ASN A 37 6.04 -0.68 -9.06
C ASN A 37 7.20 -0.32 -9.99
N ASP A 38 7.43 0.96 -10.23
CA ASP A 38 8.54 1.47 -11.05
C ASP A 38 9.62 2.08 -10.12
N PRO A 39 10.75 1.38 -9.91
CA PRO A 39 11.77 1.84 -8.97
C PRO A 39 12.41 3.18 -9.35
N ASP A 40 12.59 3.43 -10.65
CA ASP A 40 13.21 4.65 -11.16
C ASP A 40 12.26 5.82 -10.92
N PHE A 41 10.98 5.65 -11.29
CA PHE A 41 9.93 6.63 -11.01
C PHE A 41 9.86 6.99 -9.53
N ILE A 42 9.91 6.00 -8.63
CA ILE A 42 9.82 6.23 -7.19
C ILE A 42 10.97 7.10 -6.68
N SER A 43 12.18 6.82 -7.15
CA SER A 43 13.36 7.61 -6.77
C SER A 43 13.25 9.06 -7.25
N ASP A 44 12.79 9.28 -8.49
CA ASP A 44 12.65 10.62 -9.07
C ASP A 44 11.48 11.40 -8.47
N TRP A 45 10.37 10.72 -8.19
CA TRP A 45 9.23 11.30 -7.51
C TRP A 45 9.62 11.78 -6.10
N LEU A 46 10.33 10.95 -5.32
CA LEU A 46 10.78 11.32 -3.97
C LEU A 46 11.77 12.49 -3.99
N ARG A 47 12.65 12.57 -4.99
CA ARG A 47 13.57 13.70 -5.17
C ARG A 47 12.85 15.00 -5.51
N SER A 48 11.76 14.94 -6.28
CA SER A 48 10.97 16.11 -6.70
C SER A 48 9.92 16.55 -5.66
N HIS A 49 9.52 15.67 -4.74
CA HIS A 49 8.45 15.92 -3.76
C HIS A 49 8.93 15.96 -2.30
N LYS A 50 10.09 16.58 -2.02
CA LYS A 50 10.72 16.61 -0.68
C LYS A 50 9.85 17.22 0.44
N HIS A 51 8.90 18.07 0.10
CA HIS A 51 8.07 18.84 1.05
C HIS A 51 6.60 18.38 1.08
N ILE A 52 6.28 17.24 0.49
CA ILE A 52 4.92 16.71 0.55
C ILE A 52 4.53 16.36 1.99
N ASP A 53 3.26 16.62 2.36
CA ASP A 53 2.74 16.24 3.67
C ASP A 53 2.66 14.70 3.78
N GLN A 54 3.32 14.17 4.81
CA GLN A 54 3.42 12.74 5.08
C GLN A 54 2.51 12.30 6.22
N THR A 55 1.72 13.21 6.82
CA THR A 55 0.97 12.96 8.05
C THR A 55 -0.01 11.80 7.89
N MET A 56 -0.79 11.81 6.80
CA MET A 56 -1.74 10.74 6.53
C MET A 56 -1.04 9.41 6.25
N ALA A 57 0.02 9.41 5.43
CA ALA A 57 0.79 8.21 5.13
C ALA A 57 1.38 7.58 6.41
N LYS A 58 1.96 8.38 7.31
CA LYS A 58 2.49 7.92 8.60
C LYS A 58 1.39 7.30 9.48
N ARG A 59 0.22 7.95 9.59
CA ARG A 59 -0.92 7.40 10.33
C ARG A 59 -1.38 6.06 9.76
N LEU A 60 -1.52 5.96 8.43
CA LEU A 60 -1.90 4.72 7.76
C LEU A 60 -0.88 3.61 7.99
N PHE A 61 0.42 3.92 7.93
CA PHE A 61 1.48 2.98 8.25
C PHE A 61 1.38 2.44 9.69
N GLU A 62 1.17 3.31 10.68
CA GLU A 62 0.99 2.89 12.08
C GLU A 62 -0.23 1.99 12.28
N HIS A 63 -1.34 2.28 11.59
CA HIS A 63 -2.52 1.41 11.58
C HIS A 63 -2.21 0.06 10.92
N GLY A 64 -1.51 0.06 9.80
CA GLY A 64 -1.04 -1.17 9.14
C GLY A 64 -0.17 -2.03 10.05
N MET A 65 0.71 -1.42 10.86
CA MET A 65 1.54 -2.13 11.84
C MET A 65 0.69 -2.80 12.94
N LYS A 66 -0.34 -2.13 13.45
CA LYS A 66 -1.28 -2.72 14.43
C LYS A 66 -2.02 -3.92 13.85
N GLU A 67 -2.46 -3.83 12.59
CA GLU A 67 -3.14 -4.93 11.90
C GLU A 67 -2.17 -6.09 11.57
N LYS A 68 -0.92 -5.77 11.19
CA LYS A 68 0.16 -6.76 10.99
C LYS A 68 0.43 -7.54 12.28
N GLN A 69 0.52 -6.87 13.43
CA GLN A 69 0.69 -7.51 14.74
C GLN A 69 -0.44 -8.48 15.08
N ARG A 70 -1.68 -8.15 14.68
CA ARG A 70 -2.87 -9.00 14.85
C ARG A 70 -2.97 -10.12 13.81
N LYS A 71 -2.01 -10.23 12.90
CA LYS A 71 -2.05 -11.14 11.74
C LYS A 71 -3.26 -10.91 10.82
N ALA A 72 -3.84 -9.70 10.83
CA ALA A 72 -4.95 -9.30 9.99
C ALA A 72 -4.43 -8.87 8.61
N TRP A 73 -3.91 -9.82 7.82
CA TRP A 73 -3.12 -9.53 6.61
C TRP A 73 -3.86 -8.70 5.57
N SER A 74 -5.15 -8.95 5.33
CA SER A 74 -5.96 -8.16 4.40
C SER A 74 -6.09 -6.71 4.84
N SER A 75 -6.35 -6.47 6.14
CA SER A 75 -6.45 -5.12 6.72
C SER A 75 -5.09 -4.42 6.70
N ALA A 76 -4.01 -5.11 7.07
CA ALA A 76 -2.66 -4.58 7.03
C ALA A 76 -2.26 -4.17 5.61
N SER A 77 -2.52 -5.04 4.63
CA SER A 77 -2.28 -4.79 3.19
C SER A 77 -3.05 -3.56 2.71
N LYS A 78 -4.31 -3.38 3.13
CA LYS A 78 -5.09 -2.19 2.81
C LYS A 78 -4.41 -0.92 3.34
N TYR A 79 -4.10 -0.86 4.63
CA TYR A 79 -3.51 0.34 5.23
C TYR A 79 -2.13 0.66 4.68
N PHE A 80 -1.25 -0.33 4.50
CA PHE A 80 0.05 -0.09 3.87
C PHE A 80 -0.10 0.32 2.40
N GLY A 81 -1.08 -0.24 1.68
CA GLY A 81 -1.38 0.13 0.31
C GLY A 81 -1.82 1.58 0.17
N GLU A 82 -2.69 2.05 1.07
CA GLU A 82 -3.10 3.46 1.13
C GLU A 82 -1.96 4.38 1.59
N SER A 83 -1.08 3.91 2.47
CA SER A 83 0.11 4.66 2.89
C SER A 83 1.09 4.86 1.73
N MET A 84 1.48 3.78 1.03
CA MET A 84 2.55 3.83 0.03
C MET A 84 2.19 4.69 -1.18
N ILE A 85 0.91 4.71 -1.57
CA ILE A 85 0.45 5.55 -2.69
C ILE A 85 0.44 7.04 -2.34
N ARG A 86 0.44 7.40 -1.05
CA ARG A 86 0.47 8.79 -0.60
C ARG A 86 1.90 9.27 -0.35
N TYR A 87 2.74 8.40 0.19
CA TYR A 87 4.16 8.65 0.35
C TYR A 87 4.93 7.32 0.39
N PRO A 88 5.70 6.98 -0.66
CA PRO A 88 6.29 5.66 -0.86
C PRO A 88 7.56 5.47 -0.01
N ARG A 89 7.40 5.40 1.31
CA ARG A 89 8.52 5.11 2.22
C ARG A 89 9.07 3.71 1.99
N PRO A 90 10.40 3.50 2.10
CA PRO A 90 11.01 2.18 1.98
C PRO A 90 10.36 1.15 2.91
N GLU A 91 10.13 1.51 4.16
CA GLU A 91 9.52 0.62 5.17
C GLU A 91 8.07 0.26 4.81
N THR A 92 7.33 1.19 4.20
CA THR A 92 5.92 0.94 3.83
C THR A 92 5.84 0.03 2.61
N LEU A 93 6.69 0.25 1.60
CA LEU A 93 6.73 -0.58 0.40
C LEU A 93 7.08 -2.04 0.71
N SER A 94 8.12 -2.26 1.54
CA SER A 94 8.49 -3.61 1.97
C SER A 94 7.43 -4.24 2.89
N ALA A 95 6.95 -3.52 3.91
CA ALA A 95 5.93 -4.05 4.82
C ALA A 95 4.61 -4.39 4.11
N TYR A 96 4.20 -3.59 3.10
CA TYR A 96 3.07 -3.91 2.25
C TYR A 96 3.28 -5.25 1.55
N MET A 97 4.46 -5.48 0.97
CA MET A 97 4.72 -6.70 0.24
C MET A 97 4.76 -7.92 1.14
N ASP A 98 5.41 -7.83 2.31
CA ASP A 98 5.42 -8.89 3.31
C ASP A 98 4.00 -9.38 3.63
N VAL A 99 3.10 -8.46 4.00
CA VAL A 99 1.74 -8.82 4.40
C VAL A 99 0.88 -9.22 3.21
N LYS A 100 1.14 -8.65 2.03
CA LYS A 100 0.39 -9.00 0.83
C LYS A 100 0.73 -10.40 0.34
N LEU A 101 1.97 -10.86 0.45
CA LEU A 101 2.33 -12.26 0.17
C LEU A 101 1.61 -13.23 1.11
N GLN A 102 1.56 -12.91 2.40
CA GLN A 102 0.81 -13.69 3.39
C GLN A 102 -0.70 -13.74 3.06
N MET A 103 -1.28 -12.59 2.70
CA MET A 103 -2.68 -12.50 2.27
C MET A 103 -2.95 -13.30 0.99
N LEU A 104 -2.11 -13.13 -0.04
CA LEU A 104 -2.26 -13.82 -1.32
C LEU A 104 -2.15 -15.33 -1.13
N ALA A 105 -1.16 -15.82 -0.39
CA ALA A 105 -1.04 -17.24 -0.06
C ALA A 105 -2.34 -17.86 0.49
N MET A 106 -3.00 -17.17 1.43
CA MET A 106 -4.27 -17.62 1.99
C MET A 106 -5.39 -17.64 0.94
N VAL A 107 -5.48 -16.59 0.12
CA VAL A 107 -6.49 -16.48 -0.95
C VAL A 107 -6.29 -17.58 -1.99
N ARG A 108 -5.04 -17.79 -2.42
CA ARG A 108 -4.66 -18.76 -3.46
C ARG A 108 -4.81 -20.20 -2.99
N LYS A 109 -4.51 -20.48 -1.72
CA LYS A 109 -4.80 -21.79 -1.11
C LYS A 109 -6.30 -22.10 -1.16
N ARG A 110 -7.14 -21.13 -0.80
CA ARG A 110 -8.60 -21.28 -0.82
C ARG A 110 -9.13 -21.47 -2.25
N GLU A 111 -8.54 -20.79 -3.22
CA GLU A 111 -8.93 -20.83 -4.63
C GLU A 111 -8.33 -22.03 -5.40
N GLY A 112 -7.32 -22.71 -4.82
CA GLY A 112 -6.68 -23.86 -5.43
C GLY A 112 -5.71 -23.52 -6.57
N ASP A 113 -5.31 -22.25 -6.71
CA ASP A 113 -4.55 -21.71 -7.85
C ASP A 113 -3.11 -21.26 -7.47
N ILE A 114 -2.61 -21.72 -6.32
CA ILE A 114 -1.32 -21.26 -5.75
C ILE A 114 -0.15 -21.38 -6.72
N GLN A 115 -0.04 -22.48 -7.47
CA GLN A 115 1.04 -22.71 -8.43
C GLN A 115 0.86 -21.88 -9.71
N GLU A 116 -0.39 -21.67 -10.14
CA GLU A 116 -0.70 -20.89 -11.35
C GLU A 116 -0.35 -19.41 -11.15
N LYS A 117 -0.66 -18.85 -9.97
CA LYS A 117 -0.46 -17.42 -9.68
C LYS A 117 0.91 -17.09 -9.12
N LEU A 118 1.67 -18.09 -8.70
CA LEU A 118 3.00 -17.89 -8.11
C LEU A 118 3.92 -17.00 -8.96
N PRO A 119 4.10 -17.23 -10.29
CA PRO A 119 4.99 -16.38 -11.07
C PRO A 119 4.54 -14.92 -11.14
N LEU A 120 3.23 -14.69 -11.19
CA LEU A 120 2.65 -13.33 -11.20
C LEU A 120 2.91 -12.63 -9.86
N ASP A 121 2.60 -13.31 -8.75
CA ASP A 121 2.71 -12.75 -7.41
C ASP A 121 4.18 -12.50 -7.03
N MET A 122 5.12 -13.38 -7.45
CA MET A 122 6.56 -13.19 -7.25
C MET A 122 7.14 -12.07 -8.10
N ASN A 123 6.73 -11.94 -9.37
CA ASN A 123 7.14 -10.82 -10.21
C ASN A 123 6.64 -9.48 -9.66
N TYR A 124 5.45 -9.46 -9.08
CA TYR A 124 4.92 -8.29 -8.40
C TYR A 124 5.73 -7.94 -7.15
N ALA A 125 6.08 -8.94 -6.33
CA ALA A 125 6.93 -8.74 -5.15
C ALA A 125 8.31 -8.20 -5.51
N LEU A 126 8.95 -8.76 -6.55
CA LEU A 126 10.26 -8.31 -7.01
C LEU A 126 10.26 -6.82 -7.38
N LYS A 127 9.25 -6.36 -8.14
CA LYS A 127 9.13 -4.95 -8.52
C LYS A 127 9.03 -4.05 -7.30
N LEU A 128 8.19 -4.43 -6.33
CA LEU A 128 7.94 -3.58 -5.18
C LEU A 128 9.12 -3.53 -4.19
N TYR A 129 9.84 -4.64 -3.99
CA TYR A 129 11.06 -4.62 -3.19
C TYR A 129 12.16 -3.77 -3.83
N ARG A 130 12.28 -3.78 -5.18
CA ARG A 130 13.18 -2.85 -5.88
C ARG A 130 12.77 -1.39 -5.69
N SER A 131 11.48 -1.08 -5.73
CA SER A 131 10.98 0.26 -5.39
C SER A 131 11.32 0.65 -3.97
N ALA A 132 11.27 -0.28 -3.00
CA ALA A 132 11.68 -0.02 -1.62
C ALA A 132 13.18 0.34 -1.51
N LEU A 133 14.07 -0.38 -2.21
CA LEU A 133 15.49 -0.06 -2.26
C LEU A 133 15.74 1.29 -2.93
N SER A 134 15.04 1.61 -4.01
CA SER A 134 15.18 2.87 -4.74
C SER A 134 14.68 4.06 -3.92
N ALA A 135 13.58 3.89 -3.19
CA ALA A 135 13.14 4.86 -2.19
C ALA A 135 14.19 5.05 -1.09
N ASN A 136 14.84 3.97 -0.65
CA ASN A 136 15.86 4.04 0.39
C ASN A 136 17.12 4.77 -0.07
N MET A 137 17.48 4.67 -1.35
CA MET A 137 18.59 5.46 -1.92
C MET A 137 18.35 6.97 -1.82
N VAL A 138 17.09 7.42 -1.75
CA VAL A 138 16.74 8.84 -1.62
C VAL A 138 16.54 9.24 -0.17
N LEU A 139 15.83 8.42 0.61
CA LEU A 139 15.40 8.77 1.96
C LEU A 139 16.34 8.27 3.06
N GLY A 140 17.06 7.17 2.83
CA GLY A 140 18.02 6.59 3.78
C GLY A 140 17.41 6.21 5.13
N THR A 141 16.16 5.75 5.14
CA THR A 141 15.40 5.51 6.39
C THR A 141 15.44 4.06 6.88
N LEU A 142 15.84 3.11 6.03
CA LEU A 142 16.02 1.71 6.45
C LEU A 142 17.26 1.56 7.33
N SER A 143 17.18 0.69 8.33
CA SER A 143 18.39 0.15 8.97
C SER A 143 19.17 -0.76 8.01
N GLU A 144 20.46 -0.98 8.29
CA GLU A 144 21.28 -1.90 7.48
C GLU A 144 20.72 -3.34 7.48
N GLU A 145 20.12 -3.78 8.58
CA GLU A 145 19.46 -5.08 8.66
C GLU A 145 18.25 -5.16 7.72
N GLU A 146 17.38 -4.16 7.74
CA GLU A 146 16.19 -4.12 6.87
C GLU A 146 16.59 -4.01 5.40
N LYS A 147 17.58 -3.18 5.09
CA LYS A 147 18.12 -3.04 3.74
C LYS A 147 18.69 -4.37 3.23
N THR A 148 19.56 -5.02 4.00
CA THR A 148 20.15 -6.32 3.65
C THR A 148 19.07 -7.38 3.43
N ARG A 149 18.04 -7.41 4.29
CA ARG A 149 16.91 -8.32 4.11
C ARG A 149 16.18 -8.10 2.78
N ILE A 150 15.90 -6.86 2.41
CA ILE A 150 15.23 -6.53 1.15
C ILE A 150 16.14 -6.83 -0.05
N GLU A 151 17.44 -6.58 0.03
CA GLU A 151 18.41 -6.96 -1.00
C GLU A 151 18.42 -8.49 -1.23
N ASN A 152 18.38 -9.27 -0.15
CA ASN A 152 18.27 -10.73 -0.23
C ASN A 152 16.94 -11.17 -0.88
N HIS A 153 15.82 -10.51 -0.55
CA HIS A 153 14.54 -10.77 -1.21
C HIS A 153 14.60 -10.51 -2.72
N VAL A 154 15.18 -9.38 -3.13
CA VAL A 154 15.34 -9.02 -4.54
C VAL A 154 16.21 -10.06 -5.25
N SER A 155 17.36 -10.40 -4.66
CA SER A 155 18.29 -11.39 -5.21
C SER A 155 17.64 -12.76 -5.41
N CYS A 156 16.94 -13.28 -4.39
CA CYS A 156 16.32 -14.60 -4.49
C CYS A 156 15.14 -14.63 -5.47
N LEU A 157 14.34 -13.56 -5.53
CA LEU A 157 13.25 -13.45 -6.50
C LEU A 157 13.75 -13.26 -7.94
N GLN A 158 14.90 -12.59 -8.14
CA GLN A 158 15.56 -12.54 -9.44
C GLN A 158 16.04 -13.92 -9.89
N ALA A 159 16.67 -14.67 -8.98
CA ALA A 159 17.09 -16.04 -9.24
C ALA A 159 15.89 -16.94 -9.60
N TYR A 160 14.79 -16.81 -8.85
CA TYR A 160 13.53 -17.48 -9.17
C TYR A 160 13.01 -17.13 -10.57
N ALA A 161 12.96 -15.84 -10.92
CA ALA A 161 12.49 -15.39 -12.23
C ALA A 161 13.37 -15.91 -13.39
N ALA A 162 14.68 -16.10 -13.16
CA ALA A 162 15.62 -16.60 -14.16
C ALA A 162 15.61 -18.14 -14.27
N ALA A 163 15.57 -18.86 -13.15
CA ALA A 163 15.70 -20.32 -13.11
C ALA A 163 14.35 -21.07 -13.11
N GLY A 164 13.25 -20.38 -12.84
CA GLY A 164 11.90 -20.94 -12.74
C GLY A 164 11.70 -21.90 -11.57
N ARG A 165 12.70 -22.08 -10.70
CA ARG A 165 12.65 -22.97 -9.53
C ARG A 165 12.75 -22.15 -8.25
N PRO A 166 11.88 -22.40 -7.25
CA PRO A 166 11.99 -21.77 -5.95
C PRO A 166 13.25 -22.26 -5.24
N ASP A 167 14.14 -21.33 -4.90
CA ASP A 167 15.17 -21.58 -3.91
C ASP A 167 14.50 -21.60 -2.52
N MET A 168 14.82 -22.61 -1.71
CA MET A 168 14.24 -22.82 -0.38
C MET A 168 14.65 -21.73 0.62
N ASP A 169 15.75 -21.02 0.36
CA ASP A 169 16.24 -19.91 1.18
C ASP A 169 15.62 -18.55 0.82
N CYS A 170 14.64 -18.53 -0.10
CA CYS A 170 13.93 -17.31 -0.45
C CYS A 170 12.75 -17.06 0.49
N GLU A 171 12.95 -16.18 1.48
CA GLU A 171 11.94 -15.85 2.49
C GLU A 171 10.56 -15.44 1.90
N PRO A 172 10.46 -14.62 0.83
CA PRO A 172 9.18 -14.32 0.19
C PRO A 172 8.44 -15.57 -0.33
N LEU A 173 9.16 -16.53 -0.91
CA LEU A 173 8.60 -17.80 -1.35
C LEU A 173 8.18 -18.65 -0.15
N HIS A 174 8.98 -18.67 0.92
CA HIS A 174 8.66 -19.38 2.16
C HIS A 174 7.36 -18.85 2.79
N TRP A 175 7.19 -17.54 2.91
CA TRP A 175 5.94 -16.93 3.37
C TRP A 175 4.77 -17.33 2.49
N TYR A 176 4.94 -17.28 1.17
CA TYR A 176 3.88 -17.61 0.23
C TYR A 176 3.41 -19.07 0.33
N TYR A 177 4.31 -20.02 0.61
CA TYR A 177 3.95 -21.43 0.80
C TYR A 177 3.48 -21.77 2.22
N ASN A 178 4.04 -21.14 3.26
CA ASN A 178 3.78 -21.52 4.65
C ASN A 178 2.69 -20.71 5.34
N ALA A 179 2.36 -19.52 4.85
CA ALA A 179 1.10 -18.85 5.22
C ALA A 179 -0.13 -19.67 4.79
N ALA A 180 0.07 -20.58 3.84
CA ALA A 180 -0.90 -21.55 3.39
C ALA A 180 -0.83 -22.90 4.13
N ARG A 181 -0.17 -23.03 5.29
CA ARG A 181 -0.31 -24.21 6.16
C ARG A 181 -1.29 -23.90 7.29
#